data_AF-A0A9J6C1V2-F1
#
_entry.id   AF-A0A9J6C1V2-F1
#
_cell.length_a   1.000
_cell.length_b   1.000
_cell.length_c   1.000
_cell.angle_alpha   90.00
_cell.angle_beta   90.00
_cell.angle_gamma   90.00
#
_symmetry.space_group_name_H-M   'P 1'
#
loop_
_entity.id
_entity.type
_entity.pdbx_description
1 polymer ?
#
loop_
_entity_poly.entity_id
_entity_poly.type
_entity_poly.pdbx_seq_one_letter_code
_entity_poly.pdbx_strand_id
1 'polypeptide(L)'
;MVKFLWIACVIVVILSLEVTNSWKYDRTPRLYGDKLQMRFISPRNRRVQKRIVMLHDFFRTKVVPPASNMLSMKWHRGAAKSAQKWSDKCYLLTHDTPKGRWVNNYGACGQNIFVSTHRVPWLFALRTWFLERNNFTYGSHRNDLNVVGHYTQMIWGSTHKVGCGLRKCSKGGPRGKPFYNYVCNYCPIGNRIEQLGTPYKKGKPCSTCPHSCHSKKIGLCLNPCNFADLWANCSALYKMYSSWLCRTNTTEGLERRRNCLATCNCSQKKLIYDE
;
A
#
# COMPACT_ATOMS: atom_id res chain seq x y z
N MET A 1 3.65 20.34 64.17
CA MET A 1 4.46 19.80 63.06
C MET A 1 3.59 19.33 61.88
N VAL A 2 2.57 20.09 61.43
CA VAL A 2 1.66 19.69 60.33
C VAL A 2 1.11 20.91 59.58
N LYS A 3 1.97 21.81 59.08
CA LYS A 3 1.53 22.93 58.20
C LYS A 3 2.35 23.10 56.91
N PHE A 4 3.44 22.35 56.73
CA PHE A 4 4.28 22.44 55.53
C PHE A 4 4.01 21.38 54.45
N LEU A 5 3.24 20.32 54.74
CA LEU A 5 2.96 19.27 53.75
C LEU A 5 1.89 19.63 52.71
N TRP A 6 0.96 20.54 53.03
CA TRP A 6 -0.14 20.86 52.11
C TRP A 6 0.27 21.79 50.96
N ILE A 7 1.22 22.70 51.19
CA ILE A 7 1.67 23.65 50.16
C ILE A 7 2.52 22.93 49.09
N ALA A 8 3.32 21.94 49.48
CA ALA A 8 4.11 21.14 48.53
C ALA A 8 3.24 20.28 47.60
N CYS A 9 2.14 19.70 48.11
CA CYS A 9 1.21 18.93 47.27
C CYS A 9 0.50 19.79 46.22
N VAL A 10 0.12 21.03 46.56
CA VAL A 10 -0.59 21.92 45.61
C VAL A 10 0.33 22.37 44.47
N ILE A 11 1.61 22.65 44.74
CA ILE A 11 2.59 23.06 43.70
C ILE A 11 2.88 21.90 42.73
N VAL A 12 2.99 20.66 43.22
CA VAL A 12 3.19 19.46 42.38
C VAL A 12 1.97 19.19 41.49
N VAL A 13 0.75 19.40 42.01
CA VAL A 13 -0.49 19.22 41.22
C VAL A 13 -0.60 20.29 40.13
N ILE A 14 -0.29 21.56 40.42
CA ILE A 14 -0.35 22.64 39.43
C ILE A 14 0.71 22.45 38.33
N LEU A 15 1.95 22.08 38.67
CA LEU A 15 2.99 21.77 37.68
C LEU A 15 2.63 20.55 36.81
N SER A 16 1.93 19.55 37.35
CA SER A 16 1.48 18.38 36.56
C SER A 16 0.29 18.68 35.63
N LEU A 17 -0.56 19.66 35.98
CA LEU A 17 -1.69 20.09 35.13
C LEU A 17 -1.22 20.97 33.97
N GLU A 18 -0.17 21.78 34.13
CA GLU A 18 0.40 22.57 33.02
C GLU A 18 1.21 21.71 32.04
N VAL A 19 1.94 20.71 32.53
CA VAL A 19 2.72 19.78 31.68
C VAL A 19 1.81 18.89 30.82
N THR A 20 0.60 18.58 31.26
CA THR A 20 -0.32 17.69 30.52
C THR A 20 -1.14 18.40 29.42
N ASN A 21 -1.30 19.73 29.50
CA ASN A 21 -2.08 20.48 28.51
C ASN A 21 -1.26 20.96 27.30
N SER A 22 0.05 21.18 27.45
CA SER A 22 0.93 21.58 26.34
C SER A 22 1.09 20.48 25.25
N TRP A 23 1.05 19.21 25.66
CA TRP A 23 1.24 18.07 24.73
C TRP A 23 -0.02 17.64 23.96
N LYS A 24 -1.21 18.10 24.36
CA LYS A 24 -2.48 17.69 23.72
C LYS A 24 -2.72 18.34 22.37
N TYR A 25 -2.00 19.43 22.04
CA TYR A 25 -2.27 20.25 20.85
C TYR A 25 -1.11 20.37 19.85
N ASP A 26 0.08 19.81 20.10
CA ASP A 26 1.12 19.74 19.05
C ASP A 26 0.85 18.55 18.10
N ARG A 27 -0.21 18.67 17.31
CA ARG A 27 -0.50 17.76 16.18
C ARG A 27 0.23 18.16 14.90
N THR A 28 1.16 19.12 14.95
CA THR A 28 1.97 19.43 13.79
C THR A 28 3.07 18.37 13.69
N PRO A 29 3.12 17.56 12.62
CA PRO A 29 4.23 16.65 12.42
C PRO A 29 5.49 17.52 12.35
N ARG A 30 6.47 17.30 13.22
CA ARG A 30 7.78 17.96 13.12
C ARG A 30 8.37 17.63 11.76
N LEU A 31 8.15 18.53 10.80
CA LEU A 31 8.76 18.46 9.49
C LEU A 31 10.25 18.70 9.74
N TYR A 32 11.01 17.60 9.80
CA TYR A 32 12.47 17.66 9.95
C TYR A 32 13.14 18.50 8.86
N GLY A 33 12.41 18.87 7.80
CA GLY A 33 12.84 19.81 6.77
C GLY A 33 14.19 19.37 6.21
N ASP A 34 15.13 20.30 6.17
CA ASP A 34 16.47 20.03 5.65
C ASP A 34 17.39 19.22 6.57
N LYS A 35 16.99 18.97 7.82
CA LYS A 35 17.75 18.10 8.74
C LYS A 35 17.59 16.61 8.42
N LEU A 36 16.55 16.22 7.66
CA LEU A 36 16.34 14.82 7.30
C LEU A 36 17.27 14.40 6.16
N GLN A 37 18.32 13.64 6.46
CA GLN A 37 19.28 13.22 5.44
C GLN A 37 18.69 12.22 4.43
N MET A 38 19.09 12.32 3.16
CA MET A 38 18.60 11.46 2.07
C MET A 38 18.79 9.97 2.34
N ARG A 39 19.84 9.56 3.06
CA ARG A 39 20.09 8.14 3.40
C ARG A 39 18.98 7.49 4.24
N PHE A 40 18.18 8.29 4.95
CA PHE A 40 17.07 7.83 5.79
C PHE A 40 15.74 7.71 5.04
N ILE A 41 15.66 8.24 3.82
CA ILE A 41 14.44 8.24 3.01
C ILE A 41 14.63 7.66 1.61
N SER A 42 15.87 7.46 1.15
CA SER A 42 16.14 6.85 -0.15
C SER A 42 15.74 5.37 -0.16
N PRO A 43 14.82 4.92 -1.04
CA PRO A 43 14.44 3.51 -1.15
C PRO A 43 15.54 2.61 -1.72
N ARG A 44 16.70 3.16 -2.10
CA ARG A 44 17.92 2.37 -2.40
C ARG A 44 18.46 1.68 -1.14
N ASN A 45 18.19 2.24 0.04
CA ASN A 45 18.62 1.68 1.32
C ASN A 45 17.66 0.57 1.79
N ARG A 46 18.18 -0.62 2.04
CA ARG A 46 17.41 -1.79 2.52
C ARG A 46 16.65 -1.52 3.83
N ARG A 47 17.16 -0.67 4.73
CA ARG A 47 16.45 -0.28 5.96
C ARG A 47 15.19 0.52 5.65
N VAL A 48 15.26 1.41 4.65
CA VAL A 48 14.11 2.20 4.18
C VAL A 48 13.08 1.29 3.50
N GLN A 49 13.53 0.36 2.65
CA GLN A 49 12.66 -0.65 2.02
C GLN A 49 11.88 -1.45 3.06
N LYS A 50 12.57 -1.99 4.08
CA LYS A 50 11.95 -2.71 5.19
C LYS A 50 10.92 -1.85 5.93
N ARG A 51 11.24 -0.57 6.19
CA ARG A 51 10.34 0.37 6.87
C ARG A 51 9.08 0.66 6.04
N ILE A 52 9.21 0.85 4.72
CA ILE A 52 8.06 1.06 3.83
C ILE A 52 7.13 -0.15 3.87
N VAL A 53 7.67 -1.37 3.75
CA VAL A 53 6.88 -2.62 3.81
C VAL A 53 6.19 -2.76 5.17
N MET A 54 6.93 -2.58 6.26
CA MET A 54 6.39 -2.65 7.63
C MET A 54 5.23 -1.66 7.83
N LEU A 55 5.36 -0.44 7.32
CA LEU A 55 4.32 0.58 7.45
C LEU A 55 3.07 0.22 6.63
N HIS A 56 3.22 -0.34 5.44
CA HIS A 56 2.06 -0.84 4.69
C HIS A 56 1.36 -1.97 5.43
N ASP A 57 2.11 -2.97 5.92
CA ASP A 57 1.52 -4.06 6.70
C ASP A 57 0.82 -3.54 7.95
N PHE A 58 1.43 -2.59 8.67
CA PHE A 58 0.78 -1.91 9.78
C PHE A 58 -0.56 -1.30 9.36
N PHE A 59 -0.62 -0.50 8.30
CA PHE A 59 -1.87 0.09 7.82
C PHE A 59 -2.91 -0.95 7.38
N ARG A 60 -2.46 -2.05 6.76
CA ARG A 60 -3.32 -3.18 6.36
C ARG A 60 -3.95 -3.89 7.57
N THR A 61 -3.31 -3.87 8.75
CA THR A 61 -3.93 -4.35 10.00
C THR A 61 -4.97 -3.41 10.60
N LYS A 62 -5.09 -2.16 10.10
CA LYS A 62 -5.97 -1.11 10.67
C LYS A 62 -7.25 -0.88 9.86
N VAL A 63 -7.55 -1.74 8.90
CA VAL A 63 -8.77 -1.64 8.09
C VAL A 63 -10.01 -1.91 8.94
N VAL A 64 -11.08 -1.19 8.60
CA VAL A 64 -12.42 -1.39 9.15
C VAL A 64 -13.37 -1.41 7.97
N PRO A 65 -14.20 -2.47 7.80
CA PRO A 65 -14.24 -3.68 8.61
C PRO A 65 -12.97 -4.55 8.53
N PRO A 66 -12.76 -5.53 9.43
CA PRO A 66 -11.60 -6.43 9.35
C PRO A 66 -11.60 -7.27 8.06
N ALA A 67 -10.41 -7.59 7.56
CA ALA A 67 -10.20 -8.33 6.33
C ALA A 67 -9.79 -9.77 6.60
N SER A 68 -10.45 -10.75 5.96
CA SER A 68 -10.09 -12.17 6.11
C SER A 68 -8.91 -12.60 5.25
N ASN A 69 -8.72 -11.96 4.08
CA ASN A 69 -7.79 -12.37 3.02
C ASN A 69 -6.64 -11.37 2.79
N MET A 70 -6.38 -10.44 3.72
CA MET A 70 -5.38 -9.40 3.52
C MET A 70 -3.96 -9.99 3.50
N LEU A 71 -3.28 -9.97 2.36
CA LEU A 71 -1.90 -10.45 2.27
C LEU A 71 -0.90 -9.50 2.93
N SER A 72 0.15 -10.05 3.53
CA SER A 72 1.35 -9.29 3.92
C SER A 72 2.17 -8.90 2.68
N MET A 73 2.68 -7.67 2.68
CA MET A 73 3.46 -7.13 1.58
C MET A 73 4.93 -7.55 1.66
N LYS A 74 5.57 -7.62 0.48
CA LYS A 74 7.02 -7.83 0.34
C LYS A 74 7.60 -6.81 -0.62
N TRP A 75 8.84 -6.41 -0.37
CA TRP A 75 9.56 -5.53 -1.28
C TRP A 75 9.84 -6.24 -2.61
N HIS A 76 9.59 -5.56 -3.73
CA HIS A 76 9.81 -6.12 -5.06
C HIS A 76 10.74 -5.22 -5.90
N ARG A 77 11.87 -5.79 -6.32
CA ARG A 77 12.93 -5.06 -7.03
C ARG A 77 12.49 -4.52 -8.39
N GLY A 78 11.74 -5.30 -9.17
CA GLY A 78 11.20 -4.87 -10.48
C GLY A 78 10.30 -3.65 -10.36
N ALA A 79 9.23 -3.74 -9.57
CA ALA A 79 8.38 -2.62 -9.20
C ALA A 79 9.16 -1.38 -8.71
N ALA A 80 10.18 -1.57 -7.85
CA ALA A 80 11.02 -0.46 -7.36
C ALA A 80 11.85 0.19 -8.46
N LYS A 81 12.40 -0.61 -9.40
CA LYS A 81 13.13 -0.10 -10.57
C LYS A 81 12.22 0.76 -11.45
N SER A 82 11.01 0.28 -11.74
CA SER A 82 10.03 1.06 -12.53
C SER A 82 9.57 2.33 -11.78
N ALA A 83 9.32 2.24 -10.47
CA ALA A 83 8.95 3.40 -9.66
C ALA A 83 10.07 4.44 -9.59
N GLN A 84 11.34 4.02 -9.48
CA GLN A 84 12.48 4.92 -9.52
C GLN A 84 12.59 5.59 -10.90
N LYS A 85 12.49 4.82 -11.99
CA LYS A 85 12.50 5.33 -13.37
C LYS A 85 11.42 6.41 -13.56
N TRP A 86 10.22 6.21 -13.02
CA TRP A 86 9.15 7.20 -13.08
C TRP A 86 9.45 8.43 -12.22
N SER A 87 9.90 8.24 -10.97
CA SER A 87 10.25 9.36 -10.10
C SER A 87 11.35 10.24 -10.69
N ASP A 88 12.30 9.65 -11.43
CA ASP A 88 13.40 10.35 -12.10
C ASP A 88 12.93 11.25 -13.26
N LYS A 89 11.73 11.01 -13.82
CA LYS A 89 11.13 11.87 -14.86
C LYS A 89 10.69 13.23 -14.33
N CYS A 90 10.49 13.36 -13.02
CA CYS A 90 10.09 14.62 -12.39
C CYS A 90 8.78 15.23 -12.95
N TYR A 91 7.85 14.40 -13.41
CA TYR A 91 6.48 14.85 -13.70
C TYR A 91 5.69 15.04 -12.40
N LEU A 92 5.00 16.18 -12.30
CA LEU A 92 4.23 16.55 -11.12
C LEU A 92 2.86 15.88 -11.17
N LEU A 93 2.57 15.03 -10.18
CA LEU A 93 1.24 14.42 -9.97
C LEU A 93 0.68 13.70 -11.22
N THR A 94 1.56 13.13 -12.04
CA THR A 94 1.17 12.36 -13.24
C THR A 94 1.54 10.90 -13.05
N HIS A 95 0.59 10.01 -13.32
CA HIS A 95 0.82 8.57 -13.27
C HIS A 95 1.56 8.04 -14.51
N ASP A 96 2.35 6.99 -14.32
CA ASP A 96 3.00 6.27 -15.41
C ASP A 96 1.98 5.42 -16.19
N THR A 97 2.31 5.17 -17.45
CA THR A 97 1.60 4.25 -18.33
C THR A 97 1.58 2.81 -17.77
N PRO A 98 0.59 1.98 -18.13
CA PRO A 98 0.56 0.57 -17.76
C PRO A 98 1.83 -0.19 -18.19
N LYS A 99 2.36 0.11 -19.38
CA LYS A 99 3.59 -0.48 -19.91
C LYS A 99 4.83 -0.07 -19.10
N GLY A 100 4.90 1.19 -18.66
CA GLY A 100 5.99 1.67 -17.79
C GLY A 100 6.03 0.99 -16.43
N ARG A 101 4.88 0.51 -15.96
CA ARG A 101 4.70 -0.21 -14.68
C ARG A 101 4.66 -1.73 -14.84
N TRP A 102 5.01 -2.26 -16.00
CA TRP A 102 4.98 -3.70 -16.26
C TRP A 102 6.02 -4.46 -15.43
N VAL A 103 5.59 -5.54 -14.79
CA VAL A 103 6.45 -6.47 -14.06
C VAL A 103 6.10 -7.90 -14.48
N ASN A 104 7.12 -8.70 -14.79
CA ASN A 104 6.94 -10.10 -15.16
C ASN A 104 6.08 -10.84 -14.13
N ASN A 105 5.19 -11.70 -14.63
CA ASN A 105 4.18 -12.45 -13.86
C ASN A 105 3.04 -11.62 -13.27
N TYR A 106 3.15 -10.30 -13.14
CA TYR A 106 2.09 -9.45 -12.57
C TYR A 106 1.41 -8.53 -13.58
N GLY A 107 1.97 -8.35 -14.78
CA GLY A 107 1.46 -7.38 -15.74
C GLY A 107 1.72 -5.94 -15.27
N ALA A 108 0.79 -5.04 -15.60
CA ALA A 108 0.85 -3.66 -15.11
C ALA A 108 0.57 -3.61 -13.60
N CYS A 109 1.48 -3.01 -12.83
CA CYS A 109 1.31 -2.78 -11.39
C CYS A 109 0.61 -1.45 -11.13
N GLY A 110 -0.14 -1.32 -10.03
CA GLY A 110 -0.74 -0.05 -9.55
C GLY A 110 0.30 0.98 -9.12
N GLN A 111 -0.11 2.22 -8.83
CA GLN A 111 0.81 3.29 -8.46
C GLN A 111 0.19 4.33 -7.55
N ASN A 112 0.91 4.70 -6.48
CA ASN A 112 0.62 5.88 -5.68
C ASN A 112 1.75 6.91 -5.83
N ILE A 113 1.40 8.20 -5.87
CA ILE A 113 2.34 9.32 -5.99
C ILE A 113 2.13 10.30 -4.85
N PHE A 114 3.22 10.82 -4.32
CA PHE A 114 3.22 11.88 -3.31
C PHE A 114 4.32 12.87 -3.62
N VAL A 115 4.03 14.16 -3.45
CA VAL A 115 4.97 15.25 -3.72
C VAL A 115 5.09 16.15 -2.50
N SER A 116 6.30 16.65 -2.26
CA SER A 116 6.57 17.60 -1.17
C SER A 116 7.69 18.55 -1.57
N THR A 117 7.61 19.82 -1.19
CA THR A 117 8.71 20.78 -1.36
C THR A 117 9.86 20.54 -0.38
N HIS A 118 9.63 19.72 0.66
CA HIS A 118 10.61 19.38 1.69
C HIS A 118 10.85 17.86 1.76
N ARG A 119 11.99 17.47 2.34
CA ARG A 119 12.26 16.07 2.69
C ARG A 119 11.32 15.65 3.82
N VAL A 120 10.55 14.59 3.59
CA VAL A 120 9.65 14.03 4.59
C VAL A 120 9.90 12.53 4.75
N PRO A 121 9.71 11.96 5.95
CA PRO A 121 9.76 10.51 6.12
C PRO A 121 8.68 9.81 5.29
N TRP A 122 8.95 8.57 4.84
CA TRP A 122 7.95 7.75 4.15
C TRP A 122 6.65 7.58 4.94
N LEU A 123 6.70 7.57 6.27
CA LEU A 123 5.51 7.54 7.13
C LEU A 123 4.52 8.67 6.79
N PHE A 124 5.01 9.86 6.45
CA PHE A 124 4.16 10.99 6.11
C PHE A 124 3.40 10.73 4.80
N ALA A 125 4.12 10.36 3.73
CA ALA A 125 3.50 10.03 2.44
C ALA A 125 2.48 8.88 2.56
N LEU A 126 2.86 7.79 3.24
CA LEU A 126 1.99 6.63 3.44
C LEU A 126 0.76 6.96 4.30
N ARG A 127 0.92 7.79 5.33
CA ARG A 127 -0.20 8.22 6.17
C ARG A 127 -1.16 9.11 5.39
N THR A 128 -0.66 10.02 4.55
CA THR A 128 -1.51 10.86 3.69
C THR A 128 -2.38 10.02 2.77
N TRP A 129 -1.79 9.05 2.06
CA TRP A 129 -2.55 8.10 1.25
C TRP A 129 -3.56 7.31 2.08
N PHE A 130 -3.17 6.84 3.28
CA PHE A 130 -4.06 6.07 4.14
C PHE A 130 -5.24 6.90 4.71
N LEU A 131 -5.08 8.23 4.85
CA LEU A 131 -6.11 9.11 5.42
C LEU A 131 -7.31 9.34 4.49
N GLU A 132 -7.20 9.00 3.20
CA GLU A 132 -8.37 8.94 2.30
C GLU A 132 -9.44 7.94 2.79
N ARG A 133 -9.10 7.06 3.74
CA ARG A 133 -10.06 6.22 4.47
C ARG A 133 -11.25 6.98 5.04
N ASN A 134 -11.08 8.28 5.35
CA ASN A 134 -12.14 9.11 5.91
C ASN A 134 -13.26 9.40 4.89
N ASN A 135 -12.97 9.22 3.61
CA ASN A 135 -13.90 9.42 2.49
C ASN A 135 -14.34 8.08 1.87
N PHE A 136 -13.83 6.97 2.38
CA PHE A 136 -14.13 5.63 1.89
C PHE A 136 -15.25 4.98 2.68
N THR A 137 -16.19 4.34 1.97
CA THR A 137 -17.23 3.49 2.58
C THR A 137 -17.17 2.08 2.00
N TYR A 138 -16.87 1.08 2.85
CA TYR A 138 -16.82 -0.31 2.41
C TYR A 138 -18.17 -0.78 1.85
N GLY A 139 -18.16 -1.43 0.69
CA GLY A 139 -19.34 -1.92 -0.03
C GLY A 139 -20.09 -0.85 -0.83
N SER A 140 -19.69 0.42 -0.76
CA SER A 140 -20.38 1.49 -1.49
C SER A 140 -19.94 1.58 -2.94
N HIS A 141 -20.91 1.72 -3.85
CA HIS A 141 -20.69 2.07 -5.26
C HIS A 141 -20.39 3.57 -5.46
N ARG A 142 -20.53 4.40 -4.42
CA ARG A 142 -20.24 5.85 -4.48
C ARG A 142 -18.77 6.19 -4.25
N ASN A 143 -17.91 5.20 -4.02
CA ASN A 143 -16.48 5.45 -3.88
C ASN A 143 -15.91 5.93 -5.22
N ASP A 144 -15.22 7.06 -5.22
CA ASP A 144 -14.54 7.61 -6.38
C ASP A 144 -13.05 7.27 -6.31
N LEU A 145 -12.54 6.62 -7.36
CA LEU A 145 -11.12 6.26 -7.49
C LEU A 145 -10.19 7.47 -7.30
N ASN A 146 -10.58 8.66 -7.75
CA ASN A 146 -9.76 9.86 -7.62
C ASN A 146 -9.68 10.40 -6.19
N VAL A 147 -10.60 9.96 -5.31
CA VAL A 147 -10.70 10.42 -3.92
C VAL A 147 -10.13 9.38 -2.95
N VAL A 148 -10.38 8.09 -3.20
CA VAL A 148 -10.00 7.01 -2.27
C VAL A 148 -8.92 6.08 -2.81
N GLY A 149 -8.46 6.31 -4.05
CA GLY A 149 -7.62 5.39 -4.79
C GLY A 149 -6.29 5.08 -4.14
N HIS A 150 -5.66 6.04 -3.47
CA HIS A 150 -4.40 5.76 -2.77
C HIS A 150 -4.64 4.86 -1.56
N TYR A 151 -5.70 5.13 -0.78
CA TYR A 151 -6.10 4.26 0.33
C TYR A 151 -6.44 2.86 -0.14
N THR A 152 -7.35 2.71 -1.11
CA THR A 152 -7.81 1.39 -1.58
C THR A 152 -6.66 0.58 -2.16
N GLN A 153 -5.68 1.21 -2.84
CA GLN A 153 -4.49 0.52 -3.31
C GLN A 153 -3.61 0.01 -2.16
N MET A 154 -3.42 0.80 -1.09
CA MET A 154 -2.62 0.36 0.06
C MET A 154 -3.23 -0.86 0.77
N ILE A 155 -4.56 -0.96 0.77
CA ILE A 155 -5.33 -1.99 1.47
C ILE A 155 -5.95 -3.04 0.52
N TRP A 156 -5.47 -3.11 -0.72
CA TRP A 156 -5.97 -4.10 -1.68
C TRP A 156 -5.53 -5.50 -1.27
N GLY A 157 -6.48 -6.42 -1.10
CA GLY A 157 -6.27 -7.69 -0.41
C GLY A 157 -5.21 -8.58 -1.06
N SER A 158 -5.22 -8.66 -2.39
CA SER A 158 -4.30 -9.48 -3.20
C SER A 158 -2.94 -8.81 -3.49
N THR A 159 -2.87 -7.48 -3.42
CA THR A 159 -1.63 -6.74 -3.65
C THR A 159 -0.65 -7.04 -2.52
N HIS A 160 0.46 -7.68 -2.86
CA HIS A 160 1.43 -8.18 -1.88
C HIS A 160 2.88 -7.90 -2.25
N LYS A 161 3.11 -7.16 -3.34
CA LYS A 161 4.43 -6.65 -3.73
C LYS A 161 4.38 -5.13 -3.79
N VAL A 162 5.38 -4.47 -3.20
CA VAL A 162 5.57 -3.02 -3.33
C VAL A 162 7.01 -2.70 -3.67
N GLY A 163 7.21 -1.71 -4.53
CA GLY A 163 8.53 -1.13 -4.78
C GLY A 163 8.40 0.36 -5.04
N CYS A 164 9.27 1.15 -4.42
CA CYS A 164 9.17 2.61 -4.44
C CYS A 164 10.44 3.28 -4.93
N GLY A 165 10.27 4.47 -5.51
CA GLY A 165 11.31 5.39 -5.97
C GLY A 165 11.19 6.75 -5.29
N LEU A 166 12.31 7.46 -5.22
CA LEU A 166 12.37 8.83 -4.70
C LEU A 166 13.36 9.65 -5.54
N ARG A 167 12.94 10.83 -5.96
CA ARG A 167 13.80 11.80 -6.65
C ARG A 167 13.61 13.22 -6.11
N LYS A 168 14.71 13.95 -5.93
CA LYS A 168 14.68 15.43 -5.83
C LYS A 168 14.68 16.01 -7.24
N CYS A 169 13.65 16.79 -7.54
CA CYS A 169 13.41 17.44 -8.81
C CYS A 169 13.68 18.93 -8.67
N SER A 170 14.56 19.47 -9.50
CA SER A 170 15.04 20.86 -9.35
C SER A 170 14.05 21.91 -9.84
N LYS A 171 13.14 21.55 -10.75
CA LYS A 171 12.14 22.43 -11.38
C LYS A 171 10.83 21.67 -11.59
N GLY A 172 9.75 22.38 -11.92
CA GLY A 172 8.44 21.78 -12.24
C GLY A 172 7.58 21.43 -11.03
N GLY A 173 7.99 21.81 -9.82
CA GLY A 173 7.19 21.63 -8.61
C GLY A 173 6.17 22.76 -8.39
N PRO A 174 5.39 22.69 -7.30
CA PRO A 174 4.42 23.71 -6.95
C PRO A 174 5.04 25.11 -6.90
N ARG A 175 4.47 26.07 -7.64
CA ARG A 175 4.99 27.44 -7.76
C ARG A 175 6.43 27.51 -8.29
N GLY A 176 6.82 26.56 -9.15
CA GLY A 176 8.16 26.49 -9.76
C GLY A 176 9.27 26.02 -8.82
N LYS A 177 8.95 25.67 -7.57
CA LYS A 177 9.96 25.28 -6.57
C LYS A 177 10.50 23.87 -6.81
N PRO A 178 11.72 23.56 -6.34
CA PRO A 178 12.18 22.18 -6.23
C PRO A 178 11.21 21.35 -5.39
N PHE A 179 11.07 20.07 -5.73
CA PHE A 179 10.20 19.14 -5.00
C PHE A 179 10.81 17.75 -4.92
N TYR A 180 10.27 16.92 -4.05
CA TYR A 180 10.61 15.53 -3.86
C TYR A 180 9.45 14.69 -4.37
N ASN A 181 9.72 13.85 -5.36
CA ASN A 181 8.74 12.97 -6.00
C ASN A 181 8.85 11.56 -5.42
N TYR A 182 7.84 11.13 -4.67
CA TYR A 182 7.73 9.81 -4.06
C TYR A 182 6.75 8.98 -4.88
N VAL A 183 7.21 7.82 -5.37
CA VAL A 183 6.39 6.93 -6.21
C VAL A 183 6.46 5.54 -5.62
N CYS A 184 5.33 4.87 -5.41
CA CYS A 184 5.28 3.45 -5.08
C CYS A 184 4.45 2.70 -6.13
N ASN A 185 4.97 1.59 -6.63
CA ASN A 185 4.25 0.68 -7.51
C ASN A 185 3.85 -0.60 -6.76
N TYR A 186 2.66 -1.11 -7.07
CA TYR A 186 1.93 -2.13 -6.31
C TYR A 186 1.55 -3.32 -7.19
N CYS A 187 2.01 -4.54 -6.88
CA CYS A 187 1.74 -5.72 -7.71
C CYS A 187 1.11 -6.87 -6.88
N PRO A 188 0.13 -7.60 -7.43
CA PRO A 188 -0.68 -7.22 -8.60
C PRO A 188 -1.39 -5.88 -8.39
N ILE A 189 -1.85 -5.26 -9.49
CA ILE A 189 -2.58 -4.00 -9.47
C ILE A 189 -3.89 -4.14 -8.68
N GLY A 190 -4.20 -3.14 -7.84
CA GLY A 190 -5.49 -3.05 -7.17
C GLY A 190 -6.46 -2.14 -7.92
N ASN A 191 -7.46 -1.62 -7.21
CA ASN A 191 -8.38 -0.59 -7.70
C ASN A 191 -9.12 -0.97 -9.00
N ARG A 192 -9.51 -2.24 -9.12
CA ARG A 192 -10.46 -2.64 -10.17
C ARG A 192 -11.78 -1.92 -9.92
N ILE A 193 -12.29 -1.20 -10.93
CA ILE A 193 -13.46 -0.30 -10.79
C ILE A 193 -14.67 -1.04 -10.19
N GLU A 194 -14.98 -2.22 -10.73
CA GLU A 194 -16.11 -3.05 -10.26
C GLU A 194 -15.98 -3.53 -8.80
N GLN A 195 -14.76 -3.57 -8.27
CA GLN A 195 -14.44 -4.06 -6.93
C GLN A 195 -13.97 -2.94 -6.00
N LEU A 196 -14.03 -1.67 -6.43
CA LEU A 196 -13.43 -0.56 -5.69
C LEU A 196 -14.03 -0.41 -4.28
N GLY A 197 -15.34 -0.67 -4.13
CA GLY A 197 -16.01 -0.67 -2.82
C GLY A 197 -15.62 -1.84 -1.91
N THR A 198 -15.05 -2.91 -2.45
CA THR A 198 -14.68 -4.13 -1.71
C THR A 198 -13.24 -4.54 -2.01
N PRO A 199 -12.24 -3.73 -1.59
CA PRO A 199 -10.83 -3.98 -1.90
C PRO A 199 -10.25 -5.24 -1.25
N TYR A 200 -10.96 -5.84 -0.31
CA TYR A 200 -10.63 -7.10 0.37
C TYR A 200 -11.92 -7.82 0.78
N LYS A 201 -11.82 -9.10 1.18
CA LYS A 201 -12.95 -9.86 1.73
C LYS A 201 -13.14 -9.51 3.21
N LYS A 202 -14.29 -8.93 3.58
CA LYS A 202 -14.68 -8.69 4.97
C LYS A 202 -14.73 -10.01 5.76
N GLY A 203 -14.13 -10.05 6.94
CA GLY A 203 -14.18 -11.20 7.83
C GLY A 203 -13.12 -11.17 8.92
N LYS A 204 -13.12 -12.18 9.79
CA LYS A 204 -12.10 -12.30 10.84
C LYS A 204 -10.70 -12.38 10.21
N PRO A 205 -9.70 -11.64 10.74
CA PRO A 205 -8.33 -11.71 10.22
C PRO A 205 -7.85 -13.14 10.02
N CYS A 206 -7.32 -13.40 8.82
CA CYS A 206 -6.85 -14.70 8.35
C CYS A 206 -7.89 -15.84 8.27
N SER A 207 -9.20 -15.60 8.35
CA SER A 207 -10.18 -16.70 8.26
C SER A 207 -10.20 -17.40 6.90
N THR A 208 -9.70 -16.75 5.84
CA THR A 208 -9.51 -17.37 4.52
C THR A 208 -8.11 -17.95 4.30
N CYS A 209 -7.20 -17.84 5.27
CA CYS A 209 -5.83 -18.36 5.20
C CYS A 209 -5.36 -18.95 6.55
N PRO A 210 -6.13 -19.87 7.19
CA PRO A 210 -5.87 -20.31 8.56
C PRO A 210 -4.49 -20.95 8.74
N HIS A 211 -4.01 -21.68 7.73
CA HIS A 211 -2.69 -22.36 7.74
C HIS A 211 -1.55 -21.48 7.21
N SER A 212 -1.82 -20.24 6.83
CA SER A 212 -0.85 -19.32 6.26
C SER A 212 -1.08 -17.90 6.78
N CYS A 213 -1.41 -17.80 8.05
CA CYS A 213 -1.50 -16.52 8.75
C CYS A 213 -0.14 -16.19 9.36
N HIS A 214 0.26 -14.92 9.27
CA HIS A 214 1.26 -14.39 10.18
C HIS A 214 0.76 -14.58 11.63
N SER A 215 1.63 -14.43 12.63
CA SER A 215 1.25 -14.50 14.05
C SER A 215 -0.13 -13.89 14.32
N LYS A 216 -0.92 -14.50 15.23
CA LYS A 216 -2.30 -14.07 15.54
C LYS A 216 -2.42 -12.58 15.89
N LYS A 217 -1.33 -11.93 16.32
CA LYS A 217 -1.24 -10.50 16.62
C LYS A 217 -1.21 -9.60 15.37
N ILE A 218 -0.68 -10.08 14.25
CA ILE A 218 -0.57 -9.33 12.99
C ILE A 218 -1.78 -9.58 12.08
N GLY A 219 -2.21 -10.84 11.95
CA GLY A 219 -3.46 -11.15 11.24
C GLY A 219 -3.42 -10.90 9.72
N LEU A 220 -2.27 -11.08 9.07
CA LEU A 220 -2.11 -10.98 7.61
C LEU A 220 -1.78 -12.34 6.98
N CYS A 221 -2.30 -12.61 5.80
CA CYS A 221 -2.05 -13.84 5.05
C CYS A 221 -0.66 -13.89 4.39
N LEU A 222 -0.11 -15.09 4.24
CA LEU A 222 1.25 -15.38 3.76
C LEU A 222 1.29 -16.32 2.54
N ASN A 223 0.13 -16.65 1.97
CA ASN A 223 -0.05 -17.53 0.82
C ASN A 223 -0.45 -16.76 -0.47
N PRO A 224 0.38 -15.83 -0.98
CA PRO A 224 0.07 -15.10 -2.20
C PRO A 224 0.21 -16.00 -3.45
N CYS A 225 -0.59 -15.73 -4.46
CA CYS A 225 -0.27 -16.13 -5.83
C CYS A 225 0.79 -15.19 -6.41
N ASN A 226 1.92 -15.72 -6.91
CA ASN A 226 2.98 -14.89 -7.50
C ASN A 226 2.74 -14.59 -8.99
N PHE A 227 1.48 -14.64 -9.42
CA PHE A 227 1.02 -14.34 -10.78
C PHE A 227 -0.18 -13.41 -10.70
N ALA A 228 -0.48 -12.73 -11.79
CA ALA A 228 -1.71 -11.98 -12.00
C ALA A 228 -2.38 -12.45 -13.29
N ASP A 229 -3.70 -12.33 -13.33
CA ASP A 229 -4.46 -12.44 -14.56
C ASP A 229 -4.49 -11.09 -15.27
N LEU A 230 -4.35 -11.13 -16.60
CA LEU A 230 -4.46 -9.98 -17.48
C LEU A 230 -5.89 -9.80 -17.99
N TRP A 231 -6.64 -10.90 -18.14
CA TRP A 231 -8.05 -10.84 -18.49
C TRP A 231 -8.92 -10.79 -17.24
N ALA A 232 -9.93 -9.93 -17.26
CA ALA A 232 -10.83 -9.74 -16.11
C ALA A 232 -11.77 -10.93 -15.86
N ASN A 233 -12.01 -11.78 -16.87
CA ASN A 233 -12.95 -12.90 -16.80
C ASN A 233 -12.28 -14.27 -16.64
N CYS A 234 -11.00 -14.34 -16.29
CA CYS A 234 -10.28 -15.61 -16.12
C CYS A 234 -10.98 -16.57 -15.14
N SER A 235 -11.49 -16.06 -14.01
CA SER A 235 -12.23 -16.86 -13.03
C SER A 235 -13.49 -17.50 -13.64
N ALA A 236 -14.27 -16.74 -14.42
CA ALA A 236 -15.46 -17.25 -15.11
C ALA A 236 -15.09 -18.29 -16.19
N LEU A 237 -14.08 -18.00 -17.00
CA LEU A 237 -13.58 -18.91 -18.03
C LEU A 237 -13.06 -20.22 -17.43
N TYR A 238 -12.41 -20.18 -16.27
CA TYR A 238 -11.92 -21.38 -15.60
C TYR A 238 -13.06 -22.24 -15.07
N LYS A 239 -14.11 -21.63 -14.49
CA LYS A 239 -15.28 -22.35 -14.00
C LYS A 239 -16.01 -23.10 -15.11
N MET A 240 -16.14 -22.49 -16.29
CA MET A 240 -16.85 -23.10 -17.43
C MET A 240 -15.95 -24.03 -18.26
N TYR A 241 -14.70 -23.62 -18.49
CA TYR A 241 -13.82 -24.21 -19.52
C TYR A 241 -12.36 -24.37 -19.03
N SER A 242 -12.16 -24.86 -17.81
CA SER A 242 -10.81 -25.00 -17.19
C SER A 242 -9.78 -25.71 -18.07
N SER A 243 -10.15 -26.80 -18.76
CA SER A 243 -9.23 -27.54 -19.63
C SER A 243 -8.84 -26.73 -20.88
N TRP A 244 -9.83 -26.08 -21.52
CA TRP A 244 -9.59 -25.21 -22.67
C TRP A 244 -8.74 -23.99 -22.31
N LEU A 245 -8.94 -23.42 -21.13
CA LEU A 245 -8.21 -22.25 -20.65
C LEU A 245 -6.76 -22.59 -20.28
N CYS A 246 -6.56 -23.68 -19.53
CA CYS A 246 -5.30 -23.94 -18.85
C CYS A 246 -4.54 -25.19 -19.33
N ARG A 247 -5.13 -26.05 -20.16
CA ARG A 247 -4.53 -27.35 -20.54
C ARG A 247 -4.38 -27.58 -22.05
N THR A 248 -4.87 -26.67 -22.89
CA THR A 248 -4.62 -26.73 -24.34
C THR A 248 -3.16 -26.38 -24.68
N ASN A 249 -2.53 -27.17 -25.55
CA ASN A 249 -1.14 -27.01 -25.97
C ASN A 249 -0.95 -26.39 -27.37
N THR A 250 -2.01 -25.83 -27.96
CA THR A 250 -1.91 -25.00 -29.17
C THR A 250 -1.33 -23.63 -28.83
N THR A 251 -0.90 -22.87 -29.86
CA THR A 251 -0.41 -21.50 -29.70
C THR A 251 -1.42 -20.61 -28.97
N GLU A 252 -2.69 -20.70 -29.35
CA GLU A 252 -3.80 -19.97 -28.73
C GLU A 252 -4.04 -20.46 -27.30
N GLY A 253 -3.91 -21.76 -27.05
CA GLY A 253 -3.98 -22.34 -25.71
C GLY A 253 -2.91 -21.80 -24.76
N LEU A 254 -1.67 -21.65 -25.24
CA LEU A 254 -0.58 -21.05 -24.49
C LEU A 254 -0.81 -19.56 -24.24
N GLU A 255 -1.35 -18.83 -25.22
CA GLU A 255 -1.72 -17.42 -25.06
C GLU A 255 -2.81 -17.23 -24.01
N ARG A 256 -3.90 -18.02 -24.05
CA ARG A 256 -4.95 -18.03 -23.02
C ARG A 256 -4.37 -18.27 -21.63
N ARG A 257 -3.52 -19.30 -21.48
CA ARG A 257 -2.86 -19.63 -20.21
C ARG A 257 -1.97 -18.49 -19.71
N ARG A 258 -1.26 -17.78 -20.61
CA ARG A 258 -0.42 -16.62 -20.26
C ARG A 258 -1.25 -15.43 -19.78
N ASN A 259 -2.43 -15.21 -20.35
CA ASN A 259 -3.33 -14.14 -19.93
C ASN A 259 -4.10 -14.49 -18.63
N CYS A 260 -4.26 -15.77 -18.30
CA CYS A 260 -4.90 -16.25 -17.06
C CYS A 260 -3.92 -16.97 -16.14
N LEU A 261 -2.71 -16.42 -16.00
CA LEU A 261 -1.60 -17.09 -15.34
C LEU A 261 -1.85 -17.34 -13.85
N ALA A 262 -2.53 -16.43 -13.14
CA ALA A 262 -2.89 -16.63 -11.75
C ALA A 262 -3.97 -17.71 -11.63
N THR A 263 -5.06 -17.58 -12.36
CA THR A 263 -6.15 -18.56 -12.34
C THR A 263 -5.66 -19.97 -12.67
N CYS A 264 -4.81 -20.13 -13.70
CA CYS A 264 -4.31 -21.45 -14.09
C CYS A 264 -3.30 -22.06 -13.10
N ASN A 265 -2.53 -21.25 -12.36
CA ASN A 265 -1.47 -21.76 -11.48
C ASN A 265 -1.82 -21.78 -9.98
N CYS A 266 -2.83 -21.02 -9.57
CA CYS A 266 -3.11 -20.71 -8.16
C CYS A 266 -4.48 -21.21 -7.67
N SER A 267 -5.49 -21.35 -8.53
CA SER A 267 -6.84 -21.77 -8.13
C SER A 267 -6.85 -23.08 -7.33
N GLN A 268 -6.09 -24.08 -7.77
CA GLN A 268 -6.02 -25.39 -7.10
C GLN A 268 -5.22 -25.38 -5.79
N LYS A 269 -4.40 -24.35 -5.57
CA LYS A 269 -3.46 -24.25 -4.44
C LYS A 269 -4.01 -23.44 -3.26
N LYS A 270 -5.27 -22.99 -3.33
CA LYS A 270 -5.91 -22.11 -2.32
C LYS A 270 -5.04 -20.87 -1.99
N LEU A 271 -4.35 -20.33 -3.00
CA LEU A 271 -3.56 -19.09 -2.86
C LEU A 271 -4.48 -17.88 -3.06
N ILE A 272 -4.14 -16.76 -2.43
CA ILE A 272 -4.91 -15.52 -2.56
C ILE A 272 -4.43 -14.76 -3.80
N TYR A 273 -5.39 -14.40 -4.66
CA TYR A 273 -5.24 -13.53 -5.82
C TYR A 273 -6.56 -12.81 -6.10
N ASP A 274 -6.55 -11.83 -7.01
CA ASP A 274 -7.78 -11.21 -7.48
C ASP A 274 -8.47 -12.09 -8.52
N GLU A 275 -9.64 -12.60 -8.16
CA GLU A 275 -10.56 -13.29 -9.06
C GLU A 275 -11.26 -12.32 -10.03
#